data_AF-A0A9P6PST7-F1
#
_entry.id   AF-A0A9P6PST7-F1
#
_cell.length_a   1.000
_cell.length_b   1.000
_cell.length_c   1.000
_cell.angle_alpha   90.00
_cell.angle_beta   90.00
_cell.angle_gamma   90.00
#
_symmetry.space_group_name_H-M   'P 1'
#
loop_
_entity.id
_entity.type
_entity.pdbx_description
1 polymer ?
#
loop_
_entity_poly.entity_id
_entity_poly.type
_entity_poly.pdbx_seq_one_letter_code
_entity_poly.pdbx_strand_id
1 'polypeptide(L)'
;MSQHTNIEDEETFAPIYASQEDFNPNDTVSSFLNTTYDPSRLHPLAGLGGGGLDYLNLEDDTPLPGAQGGLLPSRGWSDDLTYGTGLTYITGLSLGGAFGFYEGLRSSPSPALKIRLNTVLNSMTRRGPFIGNSAGVMALMYNGINGAVGKARGHHDPLNSIAAGALTGAIFKSTAGLRAAGSAGGVCAVLAGIWAFGKEAVM
;
A
#
# COMPACT_ATOMS: atom_id res chain seq x y z
N MET A 1 -22.82 35.06 23.52
CA MET A 1 -23.17 35.66 22.21
C MET A 1 -21.84 36.07 21.60
N SER A 2 -21.15 35.12 21.00
CA SER A 2 -21.13 34.84 19.54
C SER A 2 -19.80 35.37 19.01
N GLN A 3 -18.87 34.48 18.66
CA GLN A 3 -18.61 34.06 17.26
C GLN A 3 -17.97 35.21 16.46
N HIS A 4 -16.98 35.07 15.59
CA HIS A 4 -16.35 33.91 14.97
C HIS A 4 -15.13 34.46 14.19
N THR A 5 -14.10 33.62 14.07
CA THR A 5 -13.25 33.40 12.87
C THR A 5 -12.85 34.57 11.96
N ASN A 6 -11.52 34.79 11.88
CA ASN A 6 -10.85 35.35 10.71
C ASN A 6 -11.25 34.57 9.45
N ILE A 7 -11.74 35.31 8.46
CA ILE A 7 -12.19 34.82 7.14
C ILE A 7 -11.10 35.18 6.13
N GLU A 8 -10.48 34.12 5.60
CA GLU A 8 -10.12 33.84 4.20
C GLU A 8 -9.28 34.89 3.44
N ASP A 9 -8.01 34.53 3.20
CA ASP A 9 -7.15 35.08 2.15
C ASP A 9 -7.72 34.70 0.77
N GLU A 10 -8.25 35.69 0.05
CA GLU A 10 -8.71 35.57 -1.32
C GLU A 10 -7.51 35.69 -2.28
N GLU A 11 -6.93 34.55 -2.68
CA GLU A 11 -5.99 34.53 -3.79
C GLU A 11 -6.72 34.91 -5.08
N THR A 12 -6.40 36.10 -5.57
CA THR A 12 -6.91 36.67 -6.81
C THR A 12 -6.44 35.82 -8.00
N PHE A 13 -7.36 35.04 -8.57
CA PHE A 13 -7.13 34.28 -9.80
C PHE A 13 -6.97 35.25 -10.99
N ALA A 14 -5.77 35.32 -11.57
CA ALA A 14 -5.54 36.10 -12.79
C ALA A 14 -6.17 35.37 -14.00
N PRO A 15 -7.03 36.01 -14.80
CA PRO A 15 -7.59 35.37 -15.98
C PRO A 15 -6.50 35.18 -17.05
N ILE A 16 -6.47 33.99 -17.64
CA ILE A 16 -5.65 33.70 -18.82
C ILE A 16 -6.27 34.43 -20.01
N TYR A 17 -5.69 35.56 -20.38
CA TYR A 17 -5.97 36.17 -21.67
C TYR A 17 -5.26 35.34 -22.74
N ALA A 18 -6.04 34.68 -23.61
CA ALA A 18 -5.53 34.21 -24.88
C ALA A 18 -4.84 35.38 -25.59
N SER A 19 -3.61 35.16 -26.04
CA SER A 19 -2.84 36.14 -26.81
C SER A 19 -3.69 36.65 -27.97
N GLN A 20 -4.09 37.92 -27.88
CA GLN A 20 -4.81 38.62 -28.94
C GLN A 20 -3.85 38.73 -30.13
N GLU A 21 -4.12 38.01 -31.22
CA GLU A 21 -3.40 38.20 -32.48
C GLU A 21 -3.52 39.68 -32.90
N ASP A 22 -2.38 40.26 -33.28
CA ASP A 22 -2.25 41.67 -33.63
C ASP A 22 -3.18 42.03 -34.80
N PHE A 23 -4.23 42.81 -34.51
CA PHE A 23 -5.11 43.35 -35.54
C PHE A 23 -4.36 44.41 -36.37
N ASN A 24 -4.00 44.05 -37.61
CA ASN A 24 -3.42 44.99 -38.57
C ASN A 24 -4.55 45.64 -39.41
N PRO A 25 -4.79 46.95 -39.27
CA PRO A 25 -5.89 47.64 -39.96
C PRO A 25 -5.73 47.73 -41.49
N ASN A 26 -4.60 47.25 -42.05
CA ASN A 26 -4.37 47.18 -43.49
C ASN A 26 -4.76 45.82 -44.11
N ASP A 27 -5.23 44.86 -43.31
CA ASP A 27 -5.65 43.56 -43.82
C ASP A 27 -6.98 43.68 -44.56
N THR A 28 -6.91 43.55 -45.88
CA THR A 28 -8.08 43.60 -46.77
C THR A 28 -8.77 42.23 -46.80
N VAL A 29 -10.08 42.15 -47.06
CA VAL A 29 -10.82 40.88 -47.20
C VAL A 29 -10.13 39.88 -48.16
N SER A 30 -9.37 40.40 -49.13
CA SER A 30 -8.55 39.61 -50.05
C SER A 30 -7.38 38.86 -49.38
N SER A 31 -6.76 39.37 -48.31
CA SER A 31 -5.70 38.66 -47.59
C SER A 31 -6.25 37.48 -46.78
N PHE A 32 -7.50 37.59 -46.30
CA PHE A 32 -8.23 36.49 -45.66
C PHE A 32 -8.64 35.38 -46.64
N LEU A 33 -8.96 35.73 -47.90
CA LEU A 33 -9.36 34.75 -48.91
C LEU A 33 -8.17 34.10 -49.65
N ASN A 34 -6.99 34.73 -49.63
CA ASN A 34 -5.80 34.27 -50.36
C ASN A 34 -4.74 33.60 -49.46
N THR A 35 -5.06 33.32 -48.20
CA THR A 35 -4.21 32.51 -47.32
C THR A 35 -4.42 31.03 -47.64
N THR A 36 -3.37 30.34 -48.07
CA THR A 36 -3.38 28.89 -48.24
C THR A 36 -3.74 28.23 -46.91
N TYR A 37 -4.96 27.73 -46.81
CA TYR A 37 -5.51 27.16 -45.59
C TYR A 37 -4.98 25.73 -45.45
N ASP A 38 -4.21 25.46 -44.39
CA ASP A 38 -3.69 24.13 -44.08
C ASP A 38 -4.74 23.35 -43.25
N PRO A 39 -5.42 22.34 -43.83
CA PRO A 39 -6.54 21.65 -43.18
C PRO A 39 -6.11 20.79 -41.99
N SER A 40 -4.80 20.51 -41.84
CA SER A 40 -4.26 19.76 -40.72
C SER A 40 -4.33 20.51 -39.39
N ARG A 41 -4.46 21.84 -39.42
CA ARG A 41 -4.57 22.70 -38.23
C ARG A 41 -6.00 22.92 -37.73
N LEU A 42 -7.00 22.50 -38.50
CA LEU A 42 -8.42 22.67 -38.17
C LEU A 42 -9.00 21.48 -37.43
N HIS A 43 -8.30 20.36 -37.45
CA HIS A 43 -8.76 19.21 -36.71
C HIS A 43 -8.62 19.51 -35.20
N PRO A 44 -9.63 19.22 -34.36
CA PRO A 44 -9.59 19.43 -32.91
C PRO A 44 -8.48 18.63 -32.18
N LEU A 45 -7.65 17.88 -32.91
CA LEU A 45 -6.46 17.19 -32.43
C LEU A 45 -5.14 17.85 -32.91
N ALA A 46 -5.20 18.97 -33.63
CA ALA A 46 -4.00 19.66 -34.15
C ALA A 46 -3.09 20.22 -33.04
N GLY A 47 -3.61 20.37 -31.82
CA GLY A 47 -2.85 20.75 -30.63
C GLY A 47 -2.24 19.59 -29.83
N LEU A 48 -2.51 18.33 -30.20
CA LEU A 48 -2.02 17.17 -29.42
C LEU A 48 -0.53 16.84 -29.67
N GLY A 49 0.03 17.25 -30.80
CA GLY A 49 1.41 16.89 -31.18
C GLY A 49 2.48 17.90 -30.77
N GLY A 50 2.12 19.11 -30.33
CA GLY A 50 3.06 20.23 -30.19
C GLY A 50 3.07 20.97 -28.86
N GLY A 51 2.30 20.55 -27.84
CA GLY A 51 2.31 21.24 -26.55
C GLY A 51 1.14 20.98 -25.59
N GLY A 52 0.23 20.05 -25.90
CA GLY A 52 -0.93 19.73 -25.04
C GLY A 52 -0.84 18.42 -24.26
N LEU A 53 0.26 17.67 -24.39
CA LEU A 53 0.49 16.41 -23.66
C LEU A 53 1.65 16.58 -22.68
N ASP A 54 1.47 17.50 -21.74
CA ASP A 54 2.37 17.75 -20.61
C ASP A 54 2.35 16.60 -19.59
N TYR A 55 1.53 15.57 -19.80
CA TYR A 55 1.42 14.39 -18.93
C TYR A 55 2.49 13.31 -19.20
N LEU A 56 3.26 13.44 -20.29
CA LEU A 56 4.37 12.54 -20.63
C LEU A 56 5.75 13.23 -20.58
N ASN A 57 5.78 14.55 -20.42
CA ASN A 57 6.97 15.35 -20.11
C ASN A 57 6.75 16.10 -18.78
N LEU A 58 6.28 15.41 -17.73
CA LEU A 58 6.52 15.95 -16.40
C LEU A 58 8.03 15.90 -16.17
N GLU A 59 8.64 17.08 -16.03
CA GLU A 59 9.97 17.24 -15.45
C GLU A 59 10.01 16.44 -14.13
N ASP A 60 10.68 15.28 -14.16
CA ASP A 60 10.88 14.33 -13.05
C ASP A 60 11.67 14.91 -11.84
N ASP A 61 11.87 16.22 -11.79
CA ASP A 61 12.80 16.90 -10.87
C ASP A 61 12.15 17.87 -9.86
N THR A 62 10.81 17.91 -9.75
CA THR A 62 10.15 18.63 -8.64
C THR A 62 9.79 17.66 -7.51
N PRO A 63 10.60 17.55 -6.44
CA PRO A 63 10.28 16.68 -5.31
C PRO A 63 9.09 17.28 -4.55
N LEU A 64 7.89 16.81 -4.90
CA LEU A 64 6.70 17.05 -4.09
C LEU A 64 6.95 16.44 -2.70
N PRO A 65 6.80 17.21 -1.61
CA PRO A 65 7.00 16.70 -0.25
C PRO A 65 5.93 15.64 0.05
N GLY A 66 6.28 14.37 -0.13
CA GLY A 66 5.41 13.21 0.06
C GLY A 66 5.44 12.19 -1.09
N ALA A 67 6.03 12.52 -2.23
CA ALA A 67 6.22 11.60 -3.35
C ALA A 67 7.64 11.02 -3.31
N GLN A 68 7.96 10.22 -2.30
CA GLN A 68 9.16 9.38 -2.36
C GLN A 68 8.94 8.23 -3.34
N GLY A 69 9.25 8.47 -4.61
CA GLY A 69 9.77 7.48 -5.58
C GLY A 69 8.86 6.31 -5.96
N GLY A 70 8.12 6.45 -7.06
CA GLY A 70 7.58 5.32 -7.81
C GLY A 70 6.38 5.67 -8.68
N LEU A 71 6.33 5.12 -9.89
CA LEU A 71 5.26 5.22 -10.90
C LEU A 71 3.87 4.67 -10.46
N LEU A 72 3.66 4.45 -9.16
CA LEU A 72 2.38 4.08 -8.58
C LEU A 72 2.04 5.06 -7.46
N PRO A 73 0.77 5.48 -7.33
CA PRO A 73 0.32 6.35 -6.24
C PRO A 73 0.86 5.84 -4.91
N SER A 74 1.47 6.74 -4.11
CA SER A 74 1.97 6.51 -2.76
C SER A 74 1.21 5.36 -2.08
N ARG A 75 1.82 4.18 -2.02
CA ARG A 75 1.26 3.02 -1.30
C ARG A 75 1.06 3.48 0.15
N GLY A 76 -0.19 3.75 0.49
CA GLY A 76 -0.52 4.29 1.80
C GLY A 76 -0.17 3.27 2.88
N TRP A 77 0.07 3.75 4.09
CA TRP A 77 0.22 2.88 5.27
C TRP A 77 -0.95 1.87 5.44
N SER A 78 -2.15 2.24 4.97
CA SER A 78 -3.33 1.37 4.91
C SER A 78 -3.24 0.27 3.85
N ASP A 79 -2.49 0.51 2.79
CA ASP A 79 -2.24 -0.45 1.70
C ASP A 79 -1.35 -1.57 2.20
N ASP A 80 -0.25 -1.22 2.86
CA ASP A 80 0.68 -2.18 3.47
C ASP A 80 0.02 -2.93 4.63
N LEU A 81 -0.87 -2.28 5.37
CA LEU A 81 -1.68 -2.94 6.39
C LEU A 81 -2.64 -3.95 5.75
N THR A 82 -3.46 -3.54 4.78
CA THR A 82 -4.49 -4.41 4.19
C THR A 82 -3.86 -5.58 3.45
N TYR A 83 -2.89 -5.31 2.56
CA TYR A 83 -2.23 -6.35 1.80
C TYR A 83 -1.29 -7.20 2.64
N GLY A 84 -0.53 -6.60 3.56
CA GLY A 84 0.36 -7.36 4.44
C GLY A 84 -0.39 -8.29 5.39
N THR A 85 -1.50 -7.81 5.96
CA THR A 85 -2.31 -8.60 6.92
C THR A 85 -3.20 -9.61 6.21
N GLY A 86 -3.77 -9.25 5.06
CA GLY A 86 -4.55 -10.16 4.23
C GLY A 86 -3.71 -11.31 3.69
N LEU A 87 -2.50 -11.01 3.20
CA LEU A 87 -1.57 -12.03 2.72
C LEU A 87 -1.17 -12.98 3.85
N THR A 88 -0.73 -12.46 4.99
CA THR A 88 -0.34 -13.29 6.14
C THR A 88 -1.50 -14.12 6.70
N TYR A 89 -2.72 -13.58 6.72
CA TYR A 89 -3.92 -14.32 7.10
C TYR A 89 -4.18 -15.48 6.14
N ILE A 90 -4.18 -15.24 4.83
CA ILE A 90 -4.42 -16.27 3.82
C ILE A 90 -3.30 -17.32 3.85
N THR A 91 -2.02 -16.90 3.93
CA THR A 91 -0.89 -17.82 4.06
C THR A 91 -1.01 -18.68 5.32
N GLY A 92 -1.39 -18.09 6.46
CA GLY A 92 -1.64 -18.83 7.70
C GLY A 92 -2.80 -19.81 7.58
N LEU A 93 -3.88 -19.41 6.91
CA LEU A 93 -5.03 -20.28 6.65
C LEU A 93 -4.67 -21.44 5.71
N SER A 94 -3.90 -21.18 4.65
CA SER A 94 -3.43 -22.20 3.72
C SER A 94 -2.52 -23.23 4.40
N LEU A 95 -1.54 -22.77 5.19
CA LEU A 95 -0.63 -23.66 5.92
C LEU A 95 -1.37 -24.43 7.02
N GLY A 96 -2.21 -23.76 7.81
CA GLY A 96 -3.01 -24.39 8.86
C GLY A 96 -4.06 -25.36 8.32
N GLY A 97 -4.64 -25.04 7.16
CA GLY A 97 -5.54 -25.91 6.40
C GLY A 97 -4.82 -27.14 5.85
N ALA A 98 -3.64 -26.97 5.24
CA ALA A 98 -2.83 -28.08 4.75
C ALA A 98 -2.36 -29.01 5.89
N PHE A 99 -1.97 -28.44 7.04
CA PHE A 99 -1.63 -29.22 8.22
C PHE A 99 -2.86 -29.96 8.80
N GLY A 100 -4.01 -29.27 8.88
CA GLY A 100 -5.28 -29.86 9.29
C GLY A 100 -5.75 -30.96 8.35
N PHE A 101 -5.47 -30.84 7.05
CA PHE A 101 -5.73 -31.86 6.03
C PHE A 101 -4.87 -33.10 6.22
N TYR A 102 -3.55 -32.91 6.34
CA TYR A 102 -2.60 -33.99 6.57
C TYR A 102 -2.96 -34.77 7.84
N GLU A 103 -3.28 -34.06 8.93
CA GLU A 103 -3.66 -34.76 10.14
C GLU A 103 -5.05 -35.42 10.05
N GLY A 104 -5.99 -34.79 9.34
CA GLY A 104 -7.29 -35.40 9.06
C GLY A 104 -7.19 -36.72 8.30
N LEU A 105 -6.27 -36.78 7.33
CA LEU A 105 -6.02 -37.97 6.54
C LEU A 105 -5.38 -39.09 7.37
N ARG A 106 -4.54 -38.73 8.34
CA ARG A 106 -3.82 -39.67 9.23
C ARG A 106 -4.67 -40.12 10.42
N SER A 107 -5.61 -39.29 10.87
CA SER A 107 -6.48 -39.58 12.03
C SER A 107 -7.79 -40.30 11.65
N SER A 108 -8.08 -40.47 10.37
CA SER A 108 -9.33 -41.11 9.93
C SER A 108 -9.32 -42.62 10.14
N PRO A 109 -10.20 -43.18 10.99
CA PRO A 109 -10.21 -44.61 11.31
C PRO A 109 -10.97 -45.48 10.29
N SER A 110 -11.76 -44.87 9.39
CA SER A 110 -12.61 -45.61 8.44
C SER A 110 -12.04 -45.61 7.01
N PRO A 111 -12.07 -46.75 6.29
CA PRO A 111 -11.73 -46.82 4.87
C PRO A 111 -12.79 -46.17 3.96
N ALA A 112 -14.00 -45.89 4.48
CA ALA A 112 -15.07 -45.27 3.71
C ALA A 112 -14.77 -43.78 3.46
N LEU A 113 -14.66 -43.38 2.18
CA LEU A 113 -14.33 -42.03 1.76
C LEU A 113 -15.27 -40.95 2.37
N LYS A 114 -16.57 -41.22 2.48
CA LYS A 114 -17.54 -40.27 3.03
C LYS A 114 -17.28 -39.93 4.51
N ILE A 115 -16.91 -40.91 5.33
CA ILE A 115 -16.61 -40.71 6.76
C ILE A 115 -15.22 -40.05 6.92
N ARG A 116 -14.28 -40.44 6.07
CA ARG A 116 -12.93 -39.87 6.02
C ARG A 116 -12.94 -38.40 5.66
N LEU A 117 -13.74 -37.99 4.67
CA LEU A 117 -13.88 -36.59 4.27
C LEU A 117 -14.44 -35.72 5.41
N ASN A 118 -15.41 -36.22 6.19
CA ASN A 118 -15.94 -35.46 7.32
C ASN A 118 -14.86 -35.23 8.40
N THR A 119 -14.08 -36.27 8.71
CA THR A 119 -12.96 -36.17 9.67
C THR A 119 -11.90 -35.18 9.19
N VAL A 120 -11.53 -35.25 7.91
CA VAL A 120 -10.57 -34.35 7.27
C VAL A 120 -11.06 -32.91 7.26
N LEU A 121 -12.32 -32.69 6.91
CA LEU A 121 -12.88 -31.35 6.85
C LEU A 121 -12.98 -30.73 8.26
N ASN A 122 -13.38 -31.53 9.25
CA ASN A 122 -13.42 -31.10 10.64
C ASN A 122 -12.01 -30.73 11.17
N SER A 123 -10.98 -31.50 10.80
CA SER A 123 -9.60 -31.19 11.21
C SER A 123 -9.03 -29.97 10.49
N MET A 124 -9.33 -29.79 9.19
CA MET A 124 -8.97 -28.57 8.43
C MET A 124 -9.63 -27.33 9.03
N THR A 125 -10.95 -27.37 9.28
CA THR A 125 -11.71 -26.23 9.81
C THR A 125 -11.39 -25.91 11.27
N ARG A 126 -10.88 -26.88 12.05
CA ARG A 126 -10.41 -26.60 13.42
C ARG A 126 -9.03 -25.94 13.46
N ARG A 127 -8.08 -26.43 12.64
CA ARG A 127 -6.68 -25.98 12.67
C ARG A 127 -6.40 -24.76 11.78
N GLY A 128 -7.08 -24.65 10.64
CA GLY A 128 -6.92 -23.55 9.69
C GLY A 128 -7.19 -22.18 10.31
N PRO A 129 -8.42 -21.89 10.78
CA PRO A 129 -8.77 -20.60 11.36
C PRO A 129 -7.95 -20.24 12.61
N PHE A 130 -7.60 -21.23 13.44
CA PHE A 130 -6.77 -20.97 14.63
C PHE A 130 -5.39 -20.40 14.27
N ILE A 131 -4.73 -20.99 13.28
CA ILE A 131 -3.41 -20.55 12.80
C ILE A 131 -3.55 -19.25 11.97
N GLY A 132 -4.54 -19.18 11.07
CA GLY A 132 -4.81 -18.00 10.24
C GLY A 132 -5.13 -16.75 11.06
N ASN A 133 -6.11 -16.83 11.99
CA ASN A 133 -6.49 -15.69 12.83
C ASN A 133 -5.31 -15.20 13.68
N SER A 134 -4.51 -16.12 14.24
CA SER A 134 -3.34 -15.76 15.04
C SER A 134 -2.27 -15.06 14.20
N ALA A 135 -1.99 -15.56 12.98
CA ALA A 135 -1.02 -14.97 12.08
C ALA A 135 -1.44 -13.57 11.58
N GLY A 136 -2.72 -13.40 11.22
CA GLY A 136 -3.26 -12.11 10.78
C GLY A 136 -3.20 -11.04 11.89
N VAL A 137 -3.53 -11.40 13.14
CA VAL A 137 -3.43 -10.47 14.28
C VAL A 137 -1.97 -10.08 14.56
N MET A 138 -1.04 -11.03 14.49
CA MET A 138 0.40 -10.75 14.64
C MET A 138 0.90 -9.78 13.57
N ALA A 139 0.51 -9.97 12.31
CA ALA A 139 0.86 -9.06 11.23
C ALA A 139 0.24 -7.67 11.40
N LEU A 140 -1.02 -7.59 11.84
CA LEU A 140 -1.71 -6.33 12.14
C LEU A 140 -0.97 -5.56 13.24
N MET A 141 -0.60 -6.23 14.32
CA MET A 141 0.16 -5.62 15.41
C MET A 141 1.54 -5.17 14.94
N TYR A 142 2.27 -6.00 14.19
CA TYR A 142 3.59 -5.62 13.68
C TYR A 142 3.52 -4.40 12.76
N ASN A 143 2.61 -4.39 11.78
CA ASN A 143 2.45 -3.27 10.86
C ASN A 143 1.94 -2.01 11.57
N GLY A 144 1.02 -2.15 12.54
CA GLY A 144 0.54 -1.04 13.36
C GLY A 144 1.64 -0.42 14.22
N ILE A 145 2.48 -1.25 14.84
CA ILE A 145 3.63 -0.80 15.63
C ILE A 145 4.67 -0.13 14.73
N ASN A 146 5.00 -0.72 13.57
CA ASN A 146 5.95 -0.11 12.63
C ASN A 146 5.43 1.22 12.07
N GLY A 147 4.14 1.32 11.72
CA GLY A 147 3.55 2.57 11.26
C GLY A 147 3.51 3.66 12.34
N ALA A 148 3.22 3.29 13.60
CA ALA A 148 3.25 4.21 14.73
C ALA A 148 4.67 4.69 15.05
N VAL A 149 5.65 3.78 15.04
CA VAL A 149 7.06 4.12 15.30
C VAL A 149 7.67 4.91 14.14
N GLY A 150 7.31 4.58 12.89
CA GLY A 150 7.72 5.33 11.70
C GLY A 150 7.25 6.79 11.73
N LYS A 151 6.00 7.04 12.14
CA LYS A 151 5.48 8.40 12.34
C LYS A 151 6.15 9.15 13.48
N ALA A 152 6.57 8.44 14.54
CA ALA A 152 7.15 9.06 15.72
C ALA A 152 8.66 9.34 15.60
N ARG A 153 9.41 8.60 14.76
CA ARG A 153 10.88 8.57 14.84
C ARG A 153 11.62 8.83 13.51
N GLY A 154 10.95 8.80 12.36
CA GLY A 154 11.53 9.23 11.07
C GLY A 154 12.70 8.41 10.51
N HIS A 155 13.17 7.37 11.22
CA HIS A 155 14.26 6.47 10.80
C HIS A 155 13.86 5.00 10.98
N HIS A 156 14.20 4.15 9.99
CA HIS A 156 13.92 2.71 9.99
C HIS A 156 15.21 1.90 10.23
N ASP A 157 15.54 1.65 11.49
CA ASP A 157 16.72 0.87 11.85
C ASP A 157 16.39 -0.65 11.98
N PRO A 158 17.31 -1.56 11.61
CA PRO A 158 17.14 -3.01 11.76
C PRO A 158 16.83 -3.42 13.21
N LEU A 159 17.46 -2.74 14.18
CA LEU A 159 17.21 -2.96 15.61
C LEU A 159 15.78 -2.59 16.03
N ASN A 160 15.18 -1.58 15.38
CA ASN A 160 13.81 -1.17 15.66
C ASN A 160 12.81 -2.23 15.18
N SER A 161 13.05 -2.87 14.02
CA SER A 161 12.23 -3.97 13.53
C SER A 161 12.30 -5.20 14.43
N ILE A 162 13.49 -5.51 14.98
CA ILE A 162 13.69 -6.60 15.94
C ILE A 162 12.95 -6.30 17.26
N ALA A 163 13.09 -5.08 17.79
CA ALA A 163 12.40 -4.65 18.99
C ALA A 163 10.87 -4.61 18.82
N ALA A 164 10.39 -4.13 17.66
CA ALA A 164 8.97 -4.11 17.30
C ALA A 164 8.41 -5.53 17.18
N GLY A 165 9.14 -6.45 16.56
CA GLY A 165 8.78 -7.87 16.50
C GLY A 165 8.73 -8.52 17.89
N ALA A 166 9.72 -8.22 18.75
CA ALA A 166 9.76 -8.71 20.12
C ALA A 166 8.57 -8.21 20.95
N LEU A 167 8.27 -6.91 20.85
CA LEU A 167 7.16 -6.27 21.55
C LEU A 167 5.81 -6.79 21.05
N THR A 168 5.66 -6.96 19.73
CA THR A 168 4.46 -7.56 19.12
C THR A 168 4.20 -8.96 19.67
N GLY A 169 5.22 -9.84 19.68
CA GLY A 169 5.10 -11.20 20.21
C GLY A 169 4.82 -11.23 21.70
N ALA A 170 5.43 -10.33 22.48
CA ALA A 170 5.18 -10.21 23.91
C ALA A 170 3.75 -9.74 24.21
N ILE A 171 3.22 -8.76 23.45
CA ILE A 171 1.85 -8.27 23.61
C ILE A 171 0.85 -9.34 23.21
N PHE A 172 1.03 -10.01 22.07
CA PHE A 172 0.12 -11.04 21.59
C PHE A 172 -0.06 -12.19 22.59
N LYS A 173 1.02 -12.58 23.30
CA LYS A 173 1.00 -13.67 24.29
C LYS A 173 0.92 -13.20 25.75
N SER A 174 0.76 -11.90 25.99
CA SER A 174 0.70 -11.30 27.33
C SER A 174 -0.43 -11.88 28.19
N THR A 175 -1.57 -12.20 27.57
CA THR A 175 -2.76 -12.77 28.23
C THR A 175 -2.55 -14.20 28.72
N ALA A 176 -1.52 -14.91 28.24
CA ALA A 176 -1.15 -16.25 28.71
C ALA A 176 -0.07 -16.24 29.81
N GLY A 177 0.33 -15.04 30.29
CA GLY A 177 1.27 -14.84 31.39
C GLY A 177 2.68 -14.40 30.98
N LEU A 178 3.46 -13.89 31.93
CA LEU A 178 4.79 -13.29 31.68
C LEU A 178 5.79 -14.24 31.00
N ARG A 179 5.80 -15.53 31.38
CA ARG A 179 6.69 -16.53 30.75
C ARG A 179 6.34 -16.74 29.28
N ALA A 180 5.05 -16.81 28.97
CA ALA A 180 4.57 -16.97 27.60
C ALA A 180 4.87 -15.71 26.77
N ALA A 181 4.66 -14.52 27.34
CA ALA A 181 5.02 -13.24 26.73
C ALA A 181 6.53 -13.14 26.42
N GLY A 182 7.39 -13.49 27.38
CA GLY A 182 8.85 -13.47 27.18
C GLY A 182 9.30 -14.43 26.10
N SER A 183 8.80 -15.67 26.11
CA SER A 183 9.15 -16.68 25.10
C SER A 183 8.65 -16.31 23.70
N ALA A 184 7.42 -15.81 23.58
CA ALA A 184 6.85 -15.39 22.30
C ALA A 184 7.57 -14.16 21.74
N GLY A 185 7.88 -13.18 22.59
CA GLY A 185 8.69 -12.01 22.21
C GLY A 185 10.08 -12.42 21.74
N GLY A 186 10.76 -13.33 22.46
CA GLY A 186 12.06 -13.86 22.07
C GLY A 186 12.05 -14.57 20.71
N VAL A 187 11.06 -15.43 20.46
CA VAL A 187 10.90 -16.12 19.16
C VAL A 187 10.67 -15.11 18.03
N CYS A 188 9.80 -14.12 18.24
CA CYS A 188 9.54 -13.10 17.22
C CYS A 188 10.77 -12.21 16.97
N ALA A 189 11.56 -11.91 18.02
CA ALA A 189 12.82 -11.17 17.89
C ALA A 189 13.85 -11.92 17.04
N VAL A 190 14.01 -13.23 17.26
CA VAL A 190 14.93 -14.06 16.47
C VAL A 190 14.50 -14.11 15.01
N LEU A 191 13.21 -14.31 14.74
CA LEU A 191 12.69 -14.34 13.36
C LEU A 191 12.89 -12.99 12.65
N ALA A 192 12.60 -11.87 13.35
CA ALA A 192 12.84 -10.54 12.84
C ALA A 192 14.33 -10.26 12.62
N GLY A 193 15.20 -10.78 13.50
CA GLY A 193 16.65 -10.68 13.37
C GLY A 193 17.17 -11.42 12.15
N ILE A 194 16.75 -12.67 11.94
CA ILE A 194 17.11 -13.46 10.75
C ILE A 194 16.70 -12.72 9.48
N TRP A 195 15.50 -12.13 9.46
CA TRP A 195 15.03 -11.34 8.33
C TRP A 195 15.86 -10.08 8.10
N ALA A 196 16.16 -9.33 9.16
CA ALA A 196 16.93 -8.09 9.09
C ALA A 196 18.37 -8.33 8.60
N PHE A 197 19.07 -9.29 9.19
CA PHE A 197 20.43 -9.67 8.78
C PHE A 197 20.45 -10.33 7.39
N GLY A 198 19.43 -11.11 7.05
CA GLY A 198 19.30 -11.69 5.71
C GLY A 198 19.12 -10.63 4.63
N LYS A 199 18.36 -9.55 4.92
CA LYS A 199 18.21 -8.41 4.02
C LYS A 199 19.54 -7.67 3.83
N GLU A 200 20.28 -7.42 4.92
CA GLU A 200 21.61 -6.78 4.84
C GLU A 200 22.68 -7.63 4.16
N ALA A 201 22.54 -8.96 4.14
CA ALA A 201 23.50 -9.84 3.48
C ALA A 201 23.28 -10.01 1.97
N VAL A 202 22.05 -9.74 1.50
CA VAL A 202 21.64 -9.96 0.10
C VAL A 202 21.64 -8.65 -0.71
N MET A 203 21.58 -7.50 -0.06
CA MET A 203 21.60 -6.16 -0.66
C MET A 203 22.91 -5.45 -0.31
#